data_AF-A0A402CQR1-F1
#
_entry.id   AF-A0A402CQR1-F1
#
_cell.length_a   1.000
_cell.length_b   1.000
_cell.length_c   1.000
_cell.angle_alpha   90.00
_cell.angle_beta   90.00
_cell.angle_gamma   90.00
#
_symmetry.space_group_name_H-M   'P 1'
#
loop_
_entity.id
_entity.type
_entity.pdbx_description
1 polymer ?
#
loop_
_entity_poly.entity_id
_entity_poly.type
_entity_poly.pdbx_seq_one_letter_code
_entity_poly.pdbx_strand_id
1 'polypeptide(L)'
;MFVDTAMEEAITLLKTRLEEGVKASPLCIAVIGWLTEVRTEPYIADIRRSGEGRVWLRMSDEDTLSPLCSFYEFLGQVRIICQVIKMTEEQSSQIVSLARHRLG
;
A
#
# COMPACT_ATOMS: atom_id res chain seq x y z
N MET A 1 23.27 2.49 12.82
CA MET A 1 22.17 1.97 11.99
C MET A 1 21.60 3.21 11.31
N PHE A 2 21.97 3.48 10.05
CA PHE A 2 21.40 4.61 9.33
C PHE A 2 19.97 4.22 9.03
N VAL A 3 19.02 4.82 9.75
CA VAL A 3 17.63 4.69 9.40
C VAL A 3 17.47 5.44 8.08
N ASP A 4 16.92 4.77 7.08
CA ASP A 4 16.81 5.28 5.71
C ASP A 4 15.80 6.43 5.73
N THR A 5 16.28 7.66 5.94
CA THR A 5 15.47 8.87 6.21
C THR A 5 14.35 9.05 5.16
N ALA A 6 14.63 8.69 3.91
CA ALA A 6 13.66 8.76 2.82
C ALA A 6 12.46 7.81 3.02
N MET A 7 12.66 6.63 3.62
CA MET A 7 11.58 5.69 3.95
C MET A 7 10.73 6.23 5.09
N GLU A 8 11.34 6.74 6.16
CA GLU A 8 10.60 7.32 7.29
C GLU A 8 9.77 8.53 6.87
N GLU A 9 10.34 9.42 6.03
CA GLU A 9 9.62 10.55 5.45
C GLU A 9 8.46 10.09 4.56
N ALA A 10 8.67 9.07 3.72
CA ALA A 10 7.62 8.54 2.85
C ALA A 10 6.45 7.94 3.67
N ILE A 11 6.76 7.15 4.69
CA ILE A 11 5.74 6.57 5.59
C ILE A 11 5.01 7.68 6.35
N THR A 12 5.74 8.68 6.86
CA THR A 12 5.14 9.82 7.56
C THR A 12 4.17 10.57 6.66
N LEU A 13 4.56 10.85 5.41
CA LEU A 13 3.68 11.52 4.45
C LEU A 13 2.41 10.72 4.16
N LEU A 14 2.52 9.40 3.98
CA LEU A 14 1.33 8.53 3.80
C LEU A 14 0.37 8.60 4.99
N LYS A 15 0.92 8.58 6.22
CA LYS A 15 0.11 8.68 7.45
C LYS A 15 -0.60 10.01 7.55
N THR A 16 0.12 11.12 7.34
CA THR A 16 -0.47 12.47 7.34
C THR A 16 -1.59 12.58 6.32
N ARG A 17 -1.39 12.05 5.11
CA ARG A 17 -2.45 12.05 4.08
C ARG A 17 -3.69 11.27 4.51
N LEU A 18 -3.52 10.10 5.13
CA LEU A 18 -4.65 9.34 5.67
C LEU A 18 -5.43 10.15 6.70
N GLU A 19 -4.74 10.83 7.62
CA GLU A 19 -5.34 11.69 8.64
C GLU A 19 -6.05 12.92 8.05
N GLU A 20 -5.52 13.49 6.97
CA GLU A 20 -6.13 14.59 6.22
C GLU A 20 -7.38 14.16 5.41
N GLY A 21 -7.71 12.88 5.37
CA GLY A 21 -8.88 12.35 4.67
C GLY A 21 -8.72 12.37 3.16
N VAL A 22 -7.70 11.67 2.65
CA VAL A 22 -7.48 11.51 1.19
C VAL A 22 -8.79 11.20 0.48
N LYS A 23 -9.15 12.01 -0.53
CA LYS A 23 -10.20 11.67 -1.50
C LYS A 23 -9.69 10.58 -2.43
N ALA A 24 -9.60 9.36 -1.93
CA ALA A 24 -9.24 8.17 -2.68
C ALA A 24 -10.33 7.11 -2.58
N SER A 25 -10.28 6.10 -3.45
CA SER A 25 -11.19 4.95 -3.32
C SER A 25 -10.92 4.20 -1.99
N PRO A 26 -11.93 3.50 -1.43
CA PRO A 26 -11.74 2.71 -0.21
C PRO A 26 -10.56 1.74 -0.28
N LEU A 27 -10.33 1.11 -1.43
CA LEU A 27 -9.19 0.22 -1.66
C LEU A 27 -7.84 0.96 -1.54
N CYS A 28 -7.72 2.18 -2.08
CA CYS A 28 -6.49 2.97 -1.94
C CYS A 28 -6.22 3.32 -0.47
N ILE A 29 -7.24 3.72 0.28
CA ILE A 29 -7.14 4.03 1.71
C ILE A 29 -6.65 2.78 2.47
N ALA A 30 -7.25 1.63 2.20
CA ALA A 30 -6.90 0.37 2.84
C ALA A 30 -5.47 -0.09 2.50
N VAL A 31 -5.01 0.09 1.25
CA VAL A 31 -3.62 -0.18 0.83
C VAL A 31 -2.63 0.73 1.55
N ILE A 32 -2.93 2.03 1.67
CA ILE A 32 -2.05 2.96 2.40
C ILE A 32 -2.01 2.58 3.89
N GLY A 33 -3.15 2.24 4.49
CA GLY A 33 -3.22 1.75 5.87
C GLY A 33 -2.39 0.49 6.09
N TRP A 34 -2.47 -0.48 5.16
CA TRP A 34 -1.65 -1.69 5.20
C TRP A 34 -0.15 -1.42 5.06
N LEU A 35 0.26 -0.50 4.17
CA LEU A 35 1.67 -0.11 3.99
C LEU A 35 2.25 0.58 5.22
N THR A 36 1.45 1.40 5.89
CA THR A 36 1.87 2.26 7.01
C THR A 36 1.56 1.68 8.39
N GLU A 37 0.94 0.51 8.45
CA GLU A 37 0.42 -0.14 9.67
C GLU A 37 -0.55 0.76 10.45
N VAL A 38 -1.29 1.61 9.74
CA VAL A 38 -2.36 2.44 10.30
C VAL A 38 -3.69 1.77 10.04
N ARG A 39 -4.48 1.60 11.10
CA ARG A 39 -5.82 1.06 10.98
C ARG A 39 -6.73 2.05 10.26
N THR A 40 -7.33 1.60 9.16
CA THR A 40 -8.27 2.34 8.33
C THR A 40 -9.63 1.64 8.32
N GLU A 41 -10.68 2.29 7.83
CA GLU A 41 -11.98 1.64 7.58
C GLU A 41 -12.44 1.96 6.15
N PRO A 42 -12.60 0.96 5.27
CA PRO A 42 -12.26 -0.46 5.48
C PRO A 42 -10.74 -0.69 5.56
N TYR A 43 -10.29 -1.76 6.20
CA TYR A 43 -8.87 -2.18 6.21
C TYR A 43 -8.65 -3.49 5.44
N ILE A 44 -7.41 -3.71 4.99
CA ILE A 44 -7.00 -4.99 4.41
C ILE A 44 -6.81 -5.99 5.55
N ALA A 45 -7.71 -6.97 5.64
CA ALA A 45 -7.62 -8.04 6.63
C ALA A 45 -6.60 -9.12 6.24
N ASP A 46 -6.41 -9.33 4.94
CA ASP A 46 -5.38 -10.22 4.40
C ASP A 46 -4.99 -9.75 2.99
N ILE A 47 -3.70 -9.78 2.67
CA ILE A 47 -3.19 -9.59 1.32
C ILE A 47 -1.98 -10.49 1.12
N ARG A 48 -2.01 -11.27 0.04
CA ARG A 48 -0.98 -12.27 -0.23
C ARG A 48 -0.75 -12.44 -1.71
N ARG A 49 0.47 -12.85 -2.03
CA ARG A 49 0.87 -13.26 -3.37
C ARG A 49 0.73 -14.78 -3.51
N SER A 50 0.06 -15.24 -4.57
CA SER A 50 0.01 -16.66 -4.93
C SER A 50 1.33 -17.10 -5.59
N GLY A 51 1.58 -18.42 -5.64
CA GLY A 51 2.74 -18.97 -6.36
C GLY A 51 2.75 -18.63 -7.86
N GLU A 52 1.58 -18.36 -8.44
CA GLU A 52 1.42 -17.90 -9.83
C GLU A 52 1.65 -16.39 -10.01
N GLY A 53 1.94 -15.65 -8.93
CA GLY A 53 2.17 -14.21 -8.97
C GLY A 53 0.89 -13.36 -9.02
N ARG A 54 -0.27 -13.90 -8.64
CA ARG A 54 -1.49 -13.09 -8.44
C ARG A 54 -1.53 -12.53 -7.03
N VAL A 55 -2.00 -11.31 -6.88
CA VAL A 55 -2.29 -10.70 -5.58
C VAL A 55 -3.75 -10.94 -5.25
N TRP A 56 -3.96 -11.52 -4.07
CA TRP A 56 -5.27 -11.76 -3.50
C TRP A 56 -5.41 -10.88 -2.27
N LEU A 57 -6.58 -10.29 -2.09
CA LEU A 57 -6.88 -9.51 -0.90
C LEU A 57 -8.22 -9.88 -0.33
N ARG A 58 -8.37 -9.62 0.97
CA ARG A 58 -9.63 -9.68 1.69
C ARG A 58 -9.74 -8.42 2.51
N MET A 59 -10.81 -7.66 2.27
CA MET A 59 -11.14 -6.50 3.07
C MET A 59 -11.74 -6.92 4.42
N SER A 60 -11.78 -6.01 5.39
CA SER A 60 -12.30 -6.27 6.74
C SER A 60 -13.78 -6.60 6.78
N ASP A 61 -14.54 -6.12 5.81
CA ASP A 61 -15.96 -6.35 5.60
C ASP A 61 -16.26 -7.57 4.70
N GLU A 62 -15.22 -8.30 4.28
CA GLU A 62 -15.33 -9.47 3.40
C GLU A 62 -14.93 -10.79 4.10
N ASP A 63 -15.71 -11.83 3.84
CA ASP A 63 -15.45 -13.18 4.36
C ASP A 63 -14.43 -13.97 3.51
N THR A 64 -14.30 -13.64 2.23
CA THR A 64 -13.51 -14.42 1.27
C THR A 64 -12.40 -13.60 0.64
N LEU A 65 -11.26 -14.26 0.38
CA LEU A 65 -10.20 -13.69 -0.44
C LEU A 65 -10.61 -13.62 -1.90
N SER A 66 -10.43 -12.44 -2.48
CA SER A 66 -10.74 -12.15 -3.87
C SER A 66 -9.45 -11.87 -4.64
N PRO A 67 -9.32 -12.37 -5.89
CA PRO A 67 -8.20 -12.01 -6.75
C PRO A 67 -8.32 -10.52 -7.11
N LEU A 68 -7.26 -9.74 -6.86
CA LEU A 68 -7.23 -8.32 -7.20
C LEU A 68 -6.62 -8.09 -8.58
N CYS A 69 -5.34 -8.42 -8.74
CA CYS A 69 -4.57 -8.19 -9.96
C CYS A 69 -3.28 -9.03 -9.95
N SER A 70 -2.46 -8.95 -11.01
CA SER A 70 -1.11 -9.51 -10.98
C SER A 70 -0.20 -8.73 -10.03
N PHE A 71 0.90 -9.36 -9.60
CA PHE A 71 1.90 -8.75 -8.73
C PHE A 71 2.48 -7.44 -9.29
N TYR A 72 2.83 -7.42 -10.59
CA TYR A 72 3.38 -6.23 -11.22
C TYR A 72 2.34 -5.11 -11.35
N GLU A 73 1.08 -5.44 -11.65
CA GLU A 73 -0.01 -4.47 -11.65
C GLU A 73 -0.21 -3.87 -10.26
N PHE A 74 -0.17 -4.70 -9.20
CA PHE A 74 -0.28 -4.22 -7.82
C PHE A 74 0.83 -3.21 -7.47
N LEU A 75 2.10 -3.53 -7.79
CA LEU A 75 3.21 -2.59 -7.59
C LEU A 75 3.05 -1.31 -8.43
N GLY A 76 2.47 -1.42 -9.62
CA GLY A 76 2.09 -0.27 -10.45
C GLY A 76 1.03 0.61 -9.78
N GLN A 77 -0.01 0.02 -9.18
CA GLN A 77 -1.04 0.75 -8.43
C GLN A 77 -0.45 1.45 -7.19
N VAL A 78 0.45 0.79 -6.46
CA VAL A 78 1.17 1.41 -5.33
C VAL A 78 1.95 2.64 -5.79
N ARG A 79 2.61 2.56 -6.96
CA ARG A 79 3.31 3.71 -7.56
C ARG A 79 2.35 4.85 -7.90
N ILE A 80 1.19 4.55 -8.49
CA ILE A 80 0.16 5.55 -8.82
C ILE A 80 -0.33 6.25 -7.54
N ILE A 81 -0.57 5.51 -6.46
CA ILE A 81 -0.95 6.07 -5.15
C ILE A 81 0.12 7.08 -4.68
N CYS A 82 1.40 6.70 -4.73
CA CYS A 82 2.51 7.58 -4.36
C CYS A 82 2.53 8.88 -5.20
N GLN A 83 2.31 8.76 -6.51
CA GLN A 83 2.25 9.91 -7.43
C GLN A 83 1.09 10.85 -7.12
N VAL A 84 -0.10 10.31 -6.82
CA VAL A 84 -1.27 11.11 -6.42
C VAL A 84 -1.00 11.90 -5.14
N ILE A 85 -0.23 11.32 -4.21
CA ILE A 85 0.18 11.95 -2.96
C ILE A 85 1.34 12.95 -3.15
N LYS A 86 1.85 13.08 -4.38
CA LYS A 86 2.97 13.96 -4.78
C LYS A 86 4.29 13.57 -4.10
N MET A 87 4.52 12.27 -3.91
CA MET A 87 5.82 11.76 -3.46
C MET A 87 6.89 11.98 -4.52
N THR A 88 8.14 12.11 -4.07
CA THR A 88 9.30 12.08 -4.96
C THR A 88 9.50 10.68 -5.56
N GLU A 89 10.28 10.56 -6.64
CA GLU A 89 10.59 9.26 -7.24
C GLU A 89 11.31 8.32 -6.26
N GLU A 90 12.17 8.88 -5.42
CA GLU A 90 12.88 8.14 -4.37
C GLU A 90 11.90 7.58 -3.33
N GLN A 91 11.03 8.43 -2.77
CA GLN A 91 10.00 8.02 -1.81
C GLN A 91 9.06 6.97 -2.42
N SER A 92 8.60 7.19 -3.66
CA SER A 92 7.76 6.23 -4.36
C SER A 92 8.47 4.88 -4.55
N SER A 93 9.75 4.89 -4.90
CA SER A 93 10.55 3.67 -5.07
C SER A 93 10.70 2.90 -3.76
N GLN A 94 10.90 3.61 -2.65
CA GLN A 94 10.96 3.01 -1.31
C GLN A 94 9.63 2.36 -0.92
N ILE A 95 8.50 3.03 -1.14
CA ILE A 95 7.16 2.46 -0.85
C ILE A 95 6.86 1.24 -1.74
N VAL A 96 7.21 1.29 -3.03
CA VAL A 96 7.07 0.13 -3.92
C VAL A 96 7.97 -1.03 -3.48
N SER A 97 9.20 -0.74 -3.04
CA SER A 97 10.11 -1.74 -2.48
C SER A 97 9.54 -2.38 -1.21
N LEU A 98 8.93 -1.59 -0.33
CA LEU A 98 8.24 -2.07 0.88
C LEU A 98 7.07 -3.00 0.52
N ALA A 99 6.21 -2.58 -0.42
CA ALA A 99 5.10 -3.40 -0.90
C ALA A 99 5.59 -4.73 -1.48
N ARG A 100 6.68 -4.69 -2.26
CA ARG A 100 7.34 -5.87 -2.82
C ARG A 100 7.84 -6.80 -1.73
N HIS A 101 8.53 -6.26 -0.73
CA HIS A 101 9.09 -7.05 0.37
C HIS A 101 8.01 -7.73 1.22
N ARG A 102 6.90 -7.03 1.50
CA ARG A 102 5.77 -7.60 2.27
C ARG A 102 5.07 -8.75 1.57
N LEU A 103 5.09 -8.79 0.23
CA LEU A 103 4.41 -9.80 -0.57
C LEU A 103 5.29 -11.01 -0.97
N GLY A 104 6.59 -10.99 -0.64
CA GLY A 104 7.57 -12.01 -1.06
C GLY A 104 7.82 -12.04 -2.56
#